data_AF-A0A0D5LPL8-F1
#
_entry.id   AF-A0A0D5LPL8-F1
#
_cell.length_a   1.000
_cell.length_b   1.000
_cell.length_c   1.000
_cell.angle_alpha   90.00
_cell.angle_beta   90.00
_cell.angle_gamma   90.00
#
_symmetry.space_group_name_H-M   'P 1'
#
loop_
_entity.id
_entity.type
_entity.pdbx_description
1 polymer ?
#
loop_
_entity_poly.entity_id
_entity_poly.type
_entity_poly.pdbx_seq_one_letter_code
_entity_poly.pdbx_strand_id
1 'polypeptide(L)'
;MEKRKEAQVNWEELGRDIKRLTALIDPLEMLLMQEKNPDISARIERFIDQIQRVADQMDRAVTALEADQETRRKVKHIETQILAQTQDISAMRNDLSKVLAALGQPLGT
;
A
#
# COMPACT_ATOMS: atom_id res chain seq x y z
N MET A 1 -9.95 3.03 -32.34
CA MET A 1 -8.89 3.58 -31.47
C MET A 1 -9.50 3.83 -30.11
N GLU A 2 -9.26 2.94 -29.17
CA GLU A 2 -9.79 3.02 -27.80
C GLU A 2 -9.01 4.09 -27.03
N LYS A 3 -9.67 5.19 -26.66
CA LYS A 3 -9.07 6.22 -25.81
C LYS A 3 -8.84 5.59 -24.43
N ARG A 4 -7.60 5.22 -24.11
CA ARG A 4 -7.20 4.92 -22.74
C ARG A 4 -7.51 6.17 -21.91
N LYS A 5 -8.57 6.11 -21.09
CA LYS A 5 -8.81 7.11 -20.05
C LYS A 5 -7.58 7.08 -19.16
N GLU A 6 -6.77 8.14 -19.20
CA GLU A 6 -5.74 8.37 -18.19
C GLU A 6 -6.46 8.35 -16.85
N ALA A 7 -6.20 7.31 -16.04
CA ALA A 7 -6.75 7.22 -14.69
C ALA A 7 -6.03 8.29 -13.88
N GLN A 8 -6.68 9.45 -13.75
CA GLN A 8 -6.19 10.54 -12.91
C GLN A 8 -6.12 10.03 -11.47
N VAL A 9 -4.90 9.99 -10.91
CA VAL A 9 -4.67 9.54 -9.54
C VAL A 9 -5.36 10.48 -8.57
N ASN A 10 -6.28 9.95 -7.76
CA ASN A 10 -6.91 10.69 -6.67
C ASN A 10 -6.02 10.65 -5.43
N TRP A 11 -5.19 11.68 -5.26
CA TRP A 11 -4.21 11.79 -4.19
C TRP A 11 -4.81 11.73 -2.77
N GLU A 12 -6.00 12.28 -2.58
CA GLU A 12 -6.69 12.23 -1.29
C GLU A 12 -7.18 10.81 -0.95
N GLU A 13 -7.59 10.04 -1.96
CA GLU A 13 -8.00 8.65 -1.81
C GLU A 13 -6.80 7.76 -1.51
N LEU A 14 -5.72 7.91 -2.27
CA LEU A 14 -4.47 7.19 -2.04
C LEU A 14 -3.90 7.48 -0.64
N GLY A 15 -3.90 8.74 -0.20
CA GLY A 15 -3.46 9.11 1.14
C GLY A 15 -4.32 8.52 2.26
N ARG A 16 -5.63 8.38 2.05
CA ARG A 16 -6.53 7.69 3.00
C ARG A 16 -6.25 6.20 3.06
N ASP A 17 -6.00 5.56 1.92
CA ASP A 17 -5.72 4.13 1.86
C ASP A 17 -4.36 3.80 2.49
N ILE A 18 -3.34 4.64 2.31
CA ILE A 18 -2.07 4.46 3.01
C ILE A 18 -2.21 4.61 4.51
N LYS A 19 -2.96 5.62 4.99
CA LYS A 19 -3.23 5.76 6.43
C LYS A 19 -3.91 4.53 7.02
N ARG A 20 -4.82 3.91 6.26
CA ARG A 20 -5.47 2.66 6.68
C ARG A 20 -4.48 1.50 6.71
N LEU A 21 -3.58 1.40 5.73
CA LEU A 21 -2.55 0.36 5.69
C LEU A 21 -1.53 0.53 6.82
N THR A 22 -1.04 1.73 7.10
CA THR A 22 -0.11 1.97 8.22
C THR A 22 -0.75 1.71 9.58
N ALA A 23 -2.06 1.95 9.74
CA ALA A 23 -2.78 1.59 10.96
C ALA A 23 -2.86 0.07 11.20
N LEU A 24 -2.55 -0.77 10.20
CA LEU A 24 -2.47 -2.22 10.36
C LEU A 24 -1.11 -2.69 10.89
N ILE A 25 -0.09 -1.84 10.93
CA ILE A 25 1.26 -2.22 11.38
C ILE A 25 1.22 -2.69 12.85
N ASP A 26 0.72 -1.88 13.78
CA ASP A 26 0.71 -2.26 15.20
C ASP A 26 -0.08 -3.57 15.46
N PRO A 27 -1.29 -3.77 14.88
CA PRO A 27 -1.98 -5.06 14.96
C PRO A 27 -1.18 -6.24 14.41
N LEU A 28 -0.45 -6.05 13.30
CA LEU A 28 0.37 -7.10 12.69
C LEU A 28 1.61 -7.42 13.53
N GLU A 29 2.25 -6.41 14.14
CA GLU A 29 3.35 -6.61 15.08
C GLU A 29 2.88 -7.38 16.33
N MET A 30 1.68 -7.07 16.84
CA MET A 30 1.08 -7.83 17.95
C MET A 30 0.80 -9.29 17.58
N LEU A 31 0.36 -9.55 16.34
CA LEU A 31 0.17 -10.91 15.84
C LEU A 31 1.51 -11.64 15.67
N LEU A 32 2.53 -10.95 15.15
CA LEU A 32 3.88 -11.50 14.99
C LEU A 32 4.48 -11.96 16.32
N MET A 33 4.28 -11.20 17.40
CA MET A 33 4.75 -11.55 18.75
C MET A 33 4.08 -12.81 19.32
N GLN A 34 2.88 -13.14 18.86
CA GLN A 34 2.09 -14.28 19.34
C GLN A 34 2.20 -15.51 18.43
N GLU A 35 2.60 -15.29 17.17
CA GLU A 35 2.72 -16.33 16.16
C GLU A 35 3.93 -17.23 16.42
N LYS A 36 3.68 -18.54 16.36
CA LYS A 36 4.71 -19.57 16.57
C LYS A 36 5.11 -20.26 15.28
N ASN A 37 4.33 -20.09 14.22
CA ASN A 37 4.62 -20.63 12.90
C ASN A 37 5.60 -19.71 12.15
N PRO A 38 6.84 -20.15 11.91
CA PRO A 38 7.87 -19.31 11.29
C PRO A 38 7.51 -18.86 9.86
N ASP A 39 6.74 -19.66 9.12
CA ASP A 39 6.30 -19.28 7.76
C ASP A 39 5.26 -18.15 7.80
N ILE A 40 4.42 -18.11 8.83
CA ILE A 40 3.42 -17.06 9.02
C ILE A 40 4.12 -15.79 9.54
N SER A 41 5.01 -15.92 10.51
CA SER A 41 5.84 -14.81 11.02
C SER A 41 6.60 -14.11 9.87
N ALA A 42 7.29 -14.88 9.02
CA ALA A 42 8.03 -14.33 7.88
C ALA A 42 7.13 -13.67 6.81
N ARG A 43 5.83 -14.01 6.76
CA ARG A 43 4.86 -13.34 5.88
C ARG A 43 4.36 -12.05 6.50
N ILE A 44 4.11 -12.03 7.81
CA ILE A 44 3.71 -10.83 8.55
C ILE A 44 4.83 -9.79 8.51
N GLU A 45 6.08 -10.18 8.77
CA GLU A 45 7.26 -9.29 8.69
C GLU A 45 7.39 -8.67 7.29
N ARG A 46 7.32 -9.48 6.23
CA ARG A 46 7.36 -8.98 4.85
C ARG A 46 6.23 -8.00 4.55
N PHE A 47 5.06 -8.22 5.12
CA PHE A 47 3.92 -7.37 4.89
C PHE A 47 4.06 -6.02 5.61
N ILE A 48 4.57 -6.02 6.85
CA ILE A 48 4.92 -4.79 7.58
C ILE A 48 5.96 -3.98 6.80
N ASP A 49 7.04 -4.63 6.35
CA ASP A 49 8.09 -4.00 5.52
C ASP A 49 7.52 -3.36 4.25
N GLN A 50 6.58 -4.04 3.59
CA GLN A 50 5.93 -3.53 2.38
C GLN A 50 5.08 -2.30 2.68
N ILE A 51 4.27 -2.31 3.74
CA ILE A 51 3.45 -1.16 4.13
C ILE A 51 4.34 0.05 4.42
N GLN A 52 5.41 -0.14 5.20
CA GLN A 52 6.34 0.94 5.54
C GLN A 52 7.00 1.54 4.29
N ARG A 53 7.46 0.71 3.34
CA ARG A 53 8.04 1.20 2.08
C ARG A 53 7.07 2.04 1.26
N VAL A 54 5.81 1.61 1.16
CA VAL A 54 4.80 2.36 0.39
C VAL A 54 4.47 3.68 1.10
N ALA A 55 4.38 3.68 2.43
CA ALA A 55 4.19 4.89 3.22
C ALA A 55 5.33 5.91 3.02
N ASP A 56 6.58 5.45 3.13
CA ASP A 56 7.77 6.29 2.90
C ASP A 56 7.82 6.86 1.49
N GLN A 57 7.45 6.05 0.48
CA GLN A 57 7.42 6.49 -0.91
C GLN A 57 6.32 7.53 -1.15
N MET A 58 5.17 7.40 -0.50
CA MET A 58 4.12 8.41 -0.57
C MET A 58 4.51 9.70 0.15
N ASP A 59 5.14 9.62 1.32
CA ASP A 59 5.61 10.81 2.03
C ASP A 59 6.63 11.59 1.19
N ARG A 60 7.54 10.87 0.51
CA ARG A 60 8.44 11.47 -0.49
C ARG A 60 7.70 12.05 -1.68
N ALA A 61 6.62 11.41 -2.16
CA ALA A 61 5.82 11.90 -3.28
C ALA A 61 5.02 13.15 -2.90
N VAL A 62 4.46 13.22 -1.68
CA VAL A 62 3.77 14.39 -1.13
C VAL A 62 4.76 15.51 -0.91
N THR A 63 5.90 15.25 -0.27
CA THR A 63 6.99 16.22 -0.11
C THR A 63 7.49 16.72 -1.46
N ALA A 64 7.62 15.84 -2.45
CA ALA A 64 7.97 16.22 -3.81
C ALA A 64 6.87 17.08 -4.43
N LEU A 65 5.58 16.75 -4.31
CA LEU A 65 4.47 17.56 -4.83
C LEU A 65 4.35 18.92 -4.17
N GLU A 66 4.56 19.01 -2.85
CA GLU A 66 4.62 20.26 -2.09
C GLU A 66 5.82 21.11 -2.54
N ALA A 67 6.97 20.48 -2.78
CA ALA A 67 8.15 21.12 -3.37
C ALA A 67 8.00 21.41 -4.89
N ASP A 68 7.09 20.73 -5.60
CA ASP A 68 6.92 20.72 -7.07
C ASP A 68 5.66 21.46 -7.54
N GLN A 69 4.97 22.20 -6.64
CA GLN A 69 4.14 23.36 -7.06
C GLN A 69 4.93 24.34 -7.96
N GLU A 70 6.26 24.22 -8.00
CA GLU A 70 7.17 24.92 -8.89
C GLU A 70 7.30 24.35 -10.33
N THR A 71 7.05 23.06 -10.66
CA THR A 71 7.40 22.55 -12.02
C THR A 71 6.64 21.31 -12.55
N ARG A 72 5.64 21.55 -13.41
CA ARG A 72 4.71 20.61 -14.10
C ARG A 72 5.27 19.38 -14.86
N ARG A 73 6.58 19.12 -14.93
CA ARG A 73 7.16 18.02 -15.75
C ARG A 73 7.43 16.73 -14.96
N LYS A 74 7.56 16.78 -13.63
CA LYS A 74 7.82 15.58 -12.80
C LYS A 74 6.55 14.80 -12.45
N VAL A 75 5.39 15.46 -12.41
CA VAL A 75 4.07 14.88 -12.14
C VAL A 75 3.77 13.65 -13.02
N LYS A 76 4.13 13.65 -14.31
CA LYS A 76 3.83 12.54 -15.23
C LYS A 76 4.63 11.27 -14.96
N HIS A 77 5.84 11.41 -14.42
CA HIS A 77 6.68 10.27 -14.03
C HIS A 77 6.17 9.63 -12.74
N ILE A 78 5.75 10.48 -11.79
CA ILE A 78 5.18 10.05 -10.51
C ILE A 78 3.83 9.35 -10.72
N GLU A 79 2.97 9.88 -11.60
CA GLU A 79 1.67 9.27 -11.93
C GLU A 79 1.82 7.85 -12.50
N THR A 80 2.89 7.61 -13.27
CA THR A 80 3.20 6.27 -13.81
C THR A 80 3.69 5.31 -12.73
N GLN A 81 4.50 5.78 -11.77
CA GLN A 81 4.96 4.97 -10.64
C GLN A 81 3.80 4.59 -9.72
N ILE A 82 2.84 5.49 -9.51
CA ILE A 82 1.69 5.24 -8.64
C ILE A 82 0.67 4.29 -9.28
N LEU A 83 0.47 4.38 -10.60
CA LEU A 83 -0.38 3.41 -11.31
C LEU A 83 0.15 1.98 -11.18
N ALA A 84 1.47 1.79 -11.22
CA ALA A 84 2.09 0.51 -10.93
C ALA A 84 1.86 0.09 -9.46
N GLN A 85 2.01 1.02 -8.51
CA GLN A 85 1.79 0.74 -7.09
C GLN A 85 0.33 0.40 -6.74
N THR A 86 -0.65 0.94 -7.47
CA THR A 86 -2.07 0.61 -7.25
C THR A 86 -2.35 -0.86 -7.60
N GLN A 87 -1.63 -1.41 -8.59
CA GLN A 87 -1.66 -2.84 -8.89
C GLN A 87 -1.01 -3.67 -7.78
N ASP A 88 0.11 -3.20 -7.23
CA ASP A 88 0.81 -3.88 -6.12
C ASP A 88 -0.05 -3.89 -4.84
N ILE A 89 -0.77 -2.80 -4.54
CA ILE A 89 -1.71 -2.71 -3.41
C ILE A 89 -2.88 -3.69 -3.59
N SER A 90 -3.39 -3.82 -4.81
CA SER A 90 -4.46 -4.79 -5.12
C SER A 90 -3.98 -6.24 -4.97
N ALA A 91 -2.74 -6.53 -5.34
CA ALA A 91 -2.13 -7.84 -5.13
C ALA A 91 -1.93 -8.14 -3.63
N MET A 92 -1.44 -7.16 -2.86
CA MET A 92 -1.31 -7.24 -1.41
C MET A 92 -2.66 -7.50 -0.73
N ARG A 93 -3.74 -6.86 -1.17
CA ARG A 93 -5.10 -7.09 -0.62
C ARG A 93 -5.57 -8.53 -0.83
N ASN A 94 -5.29 -9.10 -2.01
CA ASN A 94 -5.63 -10.48 -2.31
C ASN A 94 -4.81 -11.47 -1.49
N ASP A 95 -3.54 -11.17 -1.22
CA ASP A 95 -2.71 -12.03 -0.39
C ASP A 95 -3.05 -11.93 1.10
N LEU A 96 -3.39 -10.74 1.59
CA LEU A 96 -3.96 -10.54 2.93
C LEU A 96 -5.24 -11.35 3.12
N SER A 97 -6.12 -11.35 2.12
CA SER A 97 -7.36 -12.11 2.12
C SER A 97 -7.11 -13.63 2.25
N LYS A 98 -6.07 -14.16 1.59
CA LYS A 98 -5.65 -15.56 1.72
C LYS A 98 -5.04 -15.86 3.09
N VAL A 99 -4.27 -14.94 3.67
CA VAL A 99 -3.69 -15.11 5.02
C VAL A 99 -4.79 -15.15 6.06
N LEU A 100 -5.75 -14.24 6.00
CA LEU A 100 -6.89 -14.20 6.92
C LEU A 100 -7.77 -15.46 6.82
N ALA A 101 -7.99 -15.97 5.60
CA ALA A 101 -8.68 -17.24 5.38
C ALA A 101 -7.94 -18.45 5.99
N ALA A 102 -6.60 -18.46 5.96
CA ALA A 102 -5.79 -19.52 6.57
C ALA A 102 -5.78 -19.46 8.11
N LEU A 103 -6.00 -18.27 8.69
CA LEU A 103 -6.10 -18.04 10.13
C LEU A 103 -7.51 -18.33 10.70
N GLY A 104 -8.46 -18.77 9.86
CA GLY A 104 -9.83 -19.09 10.28
C GLY A 104 -10.68 -17.87 10.68
N GLN A 105 -10.22 -16.65 10.37
CA GLN A 105 -11.00 -15.44 10.63
C GLN A 105 -11.80 -15.05 9.38
N PRO A 106 -13.13 -14.86 9.47
CA PRO A 106 -13.90 -14.36 8.36
C PRO A 106 -13.48 -12.92 8.04
N LEU A 107 -13.26 -12.65 6.76
CA LEU A 107 -13.08 -11.30 6.24
C LEU A 107 -14.38 -10.53 6.54
N GLY A 108 -14.30 -9.58 7.47
CA GLY A 108 -15.42 -8.71 7.83
C GLY A 108 -16.02 -8.08 6.58
N THR A 109 -17.34 -8.22 6.46
CA THR A 109 -18.23 -7.57 5.48
C THR A 109 -18.10 -6.06 5.50
#